data_AF-A0A2P2M952-F1
#
_entry.id   AF-A0A2P2M952-F1
#
_cell.length_a   1.000
_cell.length_b   1.000
_cell.length_c   1.000
_cell.angle_alpha   90.00
_cell.angle_beta   90.00
_cell.angle_gamma   90.00
#
_symmetry.space_group_name_H-M   'P 1'
#
loop_
_entity.id
_entity.type
_entity.pdbx_description
1 polymer ?
#
loop_
_entity_poly.entity_id
_entity_poly.type
_entity_poly.pdbx_seq_one_letter_code
_entity_poly.pdbx_strand_id
1 'polypeptide(L)'
;MARRFAEVAELIDVCWLEIRGKIKTQMLSPSTLYSAFLVFKLTTGAYGFDYSPAEVTMGLAGSESSARTVCLDIRREQRLWHLRKSRGIGCHVRRRILGWQSHIPVTETGGPYPRERGDGWLEIELGEFLNEEGENEELEMTVSEVKGGDWKCGLILHGIEIRPKEGK
;
A
#
# COMPACT_ATOMS: atom_id res chain seq x y z
N MET A 1 -21.09 -16.80 6.05
CA MET A 1 -20.14 -15.81 5.50
C MET A 1 -19.34 -15.26 6.67
N ALA A 2 -18.04 -15.53 6.74
CA ALA A 2 -17.20 -14.99 7.81
C ALA A 2 -16.86 -13.53 7.50
N ARG A 3 -17.42 -12.61 8.28
CA ARG A 3 -17.06 -11.19 8.24
C ARG A 3 -15.74 -11.07 9.00
N ARG A 4 -14.62 -11.11 8.26
CA ARG A 4 -13.27 -11.25 8.86
C ARG A 4 -12.88 -10.04 9.72
N PHE A 5 -13.49 -8.88 9.48
CA PHE A 5 -13.36 -7.68 10.31
C PHE A 5 -14.71 -6.95 10.40
N ALA A 6 -15.15 -6.62 11.62
CA ALA A 6 -16.39 -5.88 11.86
C ALA A 6 -16.19 -4.35 11.75
N GLU A 7 -14.94 -3.91 11.89
CA GLU A 7 -14.55 -2.51 12.03
C GLU A 7 -13.52 -2.15 10.95
N VAL A 8 -13.63 -0.93 10.41
CA VAL A 8 -12.72 -0.33 9.44
C VAL A 8 -12.40 1.09 9.90
N ALA A 9 -11.21 1.59 9.59
CA ALA A 9 -10.83 2.96 9.93
C ALA A 9 -10.95 3.87 8.70
N GLU A 10 -11.56 5.04 8.85
CA GLU A 10 -11.65 6.04 7.78
C GLU A 10 -10.76 7.25 8.09
N LEU A 11 -9.95 7.64 7.11
CA LEU A 11 -9.13 8.84 7.16
C LEU A 11 -9.98 10.06 6.78
N ILE A 12 -10.34 10.87 7.77
CA ILE A 12 -11.26 12.00 7.56
C ILE A 12 -10.56 13.16 6.86
N ASP A 13 -9.55 13.77 7.46
CA ASP A 13 -8.74 14.84 6.84
C ASP A 13 -7.51 15.11 7.70
N VAL A 14 -6.31 14.79 7.20
CA VAL A 14 -5.05 14.95 7.95
C VAL A 14 -3.91 15.39 7.04
N CYS A 15 -2.85 15.98 7.60
CA CYS A 15 -1.60 16.28 6.87
C CYS A 15 -0.53 15.19 7.06
N TRP A 16 -0.66 14.35 8.09
CA TRP A 16 0.26 13.25 8.42
C TRP A 16 -0.52 11.94 8.48
N LEU A 17 -0.08 10.93 7.71
CA LEU A 17 -0.61 9.58 7.78
C LEU A 17 0.48 8.61 8.18
N GLU A 18 0.21 7.84 9.23
CA GLU A 18 1.05 6.75 9.68
C GLU A 18 0.17 5.58 10.15
N ILE A 19 0.40 4.41 9.57
CA ILE A 19 -0.26 3.15 9.92
C ILE A 19 0.82 2.22 10.45
N ARG A 20 0.62 1.69 11.65
CA ARG A 20 1.53 0.73 12.27
C ARG A 20 0.81 -0.56 12.60
N GLY A 21 1.45 -1.68 12.32
CA GLY A 21 1.03 -3.01 12.73
C GLY A 21 2.14 -3.72 13.49
N LYS A 22 1.81 -4.40 14.57
CA LYS A 22 2.73 -5.25 15.33
C LYS A 22 2.11 -6.61 15.54
N ILE A 23 2.89 -7.67 15.35
CA ILE A 23 2.47 -9.04 15.64
C ILE A 23 3.64 -9.82 16.22
N LYS A 24 3.36 -10.71 17.18
CA LYS A 24 4.36 -11.64 17.70
C LYS A 24 4.59 -12.74 16.67
N THR A 25 5.84 -13.03 16.34
CA THR A 25 6.22 -14.08 15.39
C THR A 25 5.74 -15.46 15.82
N GLN A 26 5.61 -15.69 17.13
CA GLN A 26 5.03 -16.90 17.72
C GLN A 26 3.56 -17.17 17.34
N MET A 27 2.82 -16.13 16.91
CA MET A 27 1.44 -16.30 16.42
C MET A 27 1.40 -16.84 14.98
N LEU A 28 2.55 -16.93 14.33
CA LEU A 28 2.71 -17.39 12.97
C LEU A 28 3.48 -18.70 12.96
N SER A 29 3.18 -19.56 11.98
CA SER A 29 3.92 -20.81 11.83
C SER A 29 5.40 -20.54 11.56
N PRO A 30 6.33 -21.23 12.24
CA PRO A 30 7.76 -21.10 12.02
C PRO A 30 8.16 -21.63 10.64
N SER A 31 9.39 -21.33 10.23
CA SER A 31 9.99 -21.74 8.96
C SER A 31 9.13 -21.43 7.73
N THR A 32 8.36 -20.34 7.79
CA THR A 32 7.40 -19.97 6.75
C THR A 32 7.72 -18.56 6.26
N LEU A 33 7.82 -18.41 4.93
CA LEU A 33 7.93 -17.10 4.30
C LEU A 33 6.54 -16.46 4.30
N TYR A 34 6.43 -15.25 4.84
CA TYR A 34 5.19 -14.49 4.84
C TYR A 34 5.29 -13.27 3.96
N SER A 35 4.14 -12.81 3.49
CA SER A 35 3.99 -11.49 2.87
C SER A 35 2.90 -10.71 3.57
N ALA A 36 3.19 -9.44 3.82
CA ALA A 36 2.26 -8.50 4.42
C ALA A 36 1.64 -7.62 3.34
N PHE A 37 0.32 -7.44 3.42
CA PHE A 37 -0.46 -6.62 2.51
C PHE A 37 -1.26 -5.58 3.28
N LEU A 38 -1.18 -4.32 2.86
CA LEU A 38 -2.11 -3.29 3.31
C LEU A 38 -3.40 -3.40 2.47
N VAL A 39 -4.55 -3.54 3.14
CA VAL A 39 -5.86 -3.65 2.48
C VAL A 39 -6.69 -2.42 2.78
N PHE A 40 -7.13 -1.72 1.73
CA PHE A 40 -7.81 -0.44 1.86
C PHE A 40 -8.73 -0.13 0.67
N LYS A 41 -9.51 0.93 0.80
CA LYS A 41 -10.37 1.52 -0.23
C LYS A 41 -10.15 3.02 -0.26
N LEU A 42 -10.47 3.63 -1.40
CA LEU A 42 -10.55 5.08 -1.55
C LEU A 42 -12.00 5.47 -1.81
N THR A 43 -12.52 6.44 -1.06
CA THR A 43 -13.83 7.02 -1.33
C THR A 43 -13.80 7.82 -2.64
N THR A 44 -14.97 8.09 -3.20
CA THR A 44 -15.08 8.89 -4.44
C THR A 44 -14.52 10.31 -4.30
N GLY A 45 -14.42 10.82 -3.05
CA GLY A 45 -13.88 12.14 -2.74
C GLY A 45 -12.43 12.12 -2.24
N ALA A 46 -11.76 10.96 -2.23
CA ALA A 46 -10.40 10.84 -1.72
C ALA A 46 -9.41 11.74 -2.48
N TYR A 47 -8.52 12.41 -1.74
CA TYR A 47 -7.46 13.25 -2.27
C TYR A 47 -6.18 13.13 -1.42
N GLY A 48 -5.08 13.68 -1.92
CA GLY A 48 -3.79 13.73 -1.21
C GLY A 48 -2.81 12.61 -1.54
N PHE A 49 -3.25 11.55 -2.25
CA PHE A 49 -2.40 10.37 -2.56
C PHE A 49 -1.72 10.40 -3.95
N ASP A 50 -2.03 11.41 -4.78
CA ASP A 50 -1.61 11.46 -6.19
C ASP A 50 -0.10 11.79 -6.40
N TYR A 51 0.56 12.37 -5.40
CA TYR A 51 1.87 13.04 -5.58
C TYR A 51 2.98 12.61 -4.62
N SER A 52 2.64 12.00 -3.47
CA SER A 52 3.60 11.60 -2.45
C SER A 52 3.53 10.09 -2.27
N PRO A 53 4.60 9.34 -2.60
CA PRO A 53 4.59 7.92 -2.33
C PRO A 53 4.76 7.68 -0.82
N ALA A 54 4.08 6.65 -0.31
CA ALA A 54 4.21 6.20 1.06
C ALA A 54 5.49 5.37 1.22
N GLU A 55 6.22 5.63 2.29
CA GLU A 55 7.33 4.82 2.74
C GLU A 55 6.78 3.69 3.62
N VAL A 56 7.07 2.46 3.23
CA VAL A 56 6.68 1.28 3.99
C VAL A 56 7.91 0.60 4.52
N THR A 57 7.87 0.25 5.79
CA THR A 57 8.94 -0.50 6.45
C THR A 57 8.39 -1.77 7.05
N MET A 58 9.22 -2.82 7.04
CA MET A 58 8.92 -4.06 7.70
C MET A 58 10.19 -4.67 8.26
N GLY A 59 10.16 -5.07 9.53
CA GLY A 59 11.31 -5.69 10.17
C GLY A 59 10.97 -6.28 11.54
N LEU A 60 11.85 -7.13 12.03
CA LEU A 60 11.77 -7.63 13.40
C LEU A 60 12.27 -6.54 14.35
N ALA A 61 11.64 -6.43 15.51
CA ALA A 61 12.03 -5.46 16.53
C ALA A 61 13.49 -5.67 16.94
N GLY A 62 14.36 -4.72 16.61
CA GLY A 62 15.79 -4.77 16.90
C GLY A 62 16.70 -5.31 15.79
N SER A 63 16.14 -5.73 14.64
CA SER A 63 16.90 -6.09 13.44
C SER A 63 16.96 -4.96 12.41
N GLU A 64 17.70 -5.18 11.31
CA GLU A 64 17.57 -4.35 10.12
C GLU A 64 16.14 -4.48 9.54
N SER A 65 15.53 -3.36 9.18
CA SER A 65 14.19 -3.32 8.59
C SER A 65 14.29 -3.05 7.09
N SER A 66 13.50 -3.76 6.30
CA SER A 66 13.37 -3.51 4.88
C SER A 66 12.48 -2.28 4.68
N ALA A 67 12.97 -1.28 3.95
CA ALA A 67 12.21 -0.11 3.57
C ALA A 67 11.98 -0.10 2.05
N ARG A 68 10.76 0.21 1.63
CA ARG A 68 10.42 0.44 0.22
C ARG A 68 9.39 1.54 0.08
N THR A 69 9.20 1.99 -1.15
CA THR A 69 8.32 3.11 -1.47
C THR A 69 7.17 2.61 -2.34
N VAL A 70 5.94 2.94 -1.96
CA VAL A 70 4.72 2.49 -2.64
C VAL A 70 3.74 3.65 -2.86
N CYS A 71 2.85 3.53 -3.83
CA CYS A 71 1.80 4.49 -4.11
C CYS A 71 0.47 3.97 -3.58
N LEU A 72 -0.27 4.81 -2.86
CA LEU A 72 -1.63 4.46 -2.38
C LEU A 72 -2.73 4.82 -3.40
N ASP A 73 -2.35 5.39 -4.55
CA ASP A 73 -3.26 5.80 -5.62
C ASP A 73 -3.31 4.78 -6.78
N ILE A 74 -4.53 4.44 -7.24
CA ILE A 74 -4.78 3.61 -8.44
C ILE A 74 -4.84 4.48 -9.71
N ARG A 75 -5.04 5.81 -9.59
CA ARG A 75 -5.56 6.66 -10.67
C ARG A 75 -4.58 6.86 -11.83
N ARG A 76 -3.31 6.48 -11.73
CA ARG A 76 -2.38 6.58 -12.87
C ARG A 76 -2.69 5.60 -13.99
N GLU A 77 -3.03 4.34 -13.70
CA GLU A 77 -3.36 3.37 -14.76
C GLU A 77 -4.78 3.58 -15.30
N GLN A 78 -5.77 3.84 -14.44
CA GLN A 78 -7.16 4.06 -14.88
C GLN A 78 -7.36 5.37 -15.67
N ARG A 79 -6.64 6.47 -15.37
CA ARG A 79 -6.71 7.69 -16.20
C ARG A 79 -6.29 7.41 -17.64
N LEU A 80 -5.29 6.56 -17.88
CA LEU A 80 -4.89 6.19 -19.24
C LEU A 80 -5.99 5.41 -19.97
N TRP A 81 -6.72 4.53 -19.28
CA TRP A 81 -7.83 3.78 -19.86
C TRP A 81 -9.06 4.65 -20.17
N HIS A 82 -9.44 5.56 -19.28
CA HIS A 82 -10.56 6.48 -19.50
C HIS A 82 -10.26 7.55 -20.56
N LEU A 83 -9.02 8.07 -20.62
CA LEU A 83 -8.63 9.06 -21.63
C LEU A 83 -8.54 8.46 -23.05
N ARG A 84 -8.34 7.14 -23.16
CA ARG A 84 -8.19 6.44 -24.45
C ARG A 84 -9.51 6.26 -25.21
N LYS A 85 -10.66 6.29 -24.52
CA LYS A 85 -11.99 6.23 -25.16
C LYS A 85 -12.57 7.59 -25.53
N SER A 86 -12.06 8.70 -25.00
CA SER A 86 -12.54 10.05 -25.32
C SER A 86 -11.88 10.60 -26.58
N ARG A 87 -12.18 9.98 -27.74
CA ARG A 87 -11.90 10.59 -29.05
C ARG A 87 -13.03 11.56 -29.38
N GLY A 88 -12.81 12.84 -29.08
CA GLY A 88 -13.64 13.92 -29.60
C GLY A 88 -13.66 15.10 -28.65
N ILE A 89 -13.38 16.28 -29.22
CA ILE A 89 -13.41 17.62 -28.62
C ILE A 89 -12.05 18.06 -28.07
N GLY A 90 -11.46 19.04 -28.78
CA GLY A 90 -10.06 19.43 -28.70
C GLY A 90 -9.63 19.95 -27.33
N CYS A 91 -8.50 19.44 -26.85
CA CYS A 91 -7.86 19.88 -25.63
C CYS A 91 -6.57 20.64 -25.95
N HIS A 92 -6.63 21.96 -25.74
CA HIS A 92 -5.45 22.83 -25.54
C HIS A 92 -4.79 22.54 -24.18
N VAL A 93 -4.65 21.27 -23.80
CA VAL A 93 -3.88 20.80 -22.65
C VAL A 93 -2.63 20.06 -23.16
N ARG A 94 -2.07 20.56 -24.26
CA ARG A 94 -0.75 20.17 -24.75
C ARG A 94 0.34 20.93 -23.97
N ARG A 95 0.50 20.71 -22.65
CA ARG A 95 1.77 21.08 -21.98
C ARG A 95 2.11 20.58 -20.56
N ARG A 96 1.49 19.52 -20.02
CA ARG A 96 1.99 18.89 -18.77
C ARG A 96 1.97 17.36 -18.76
N ILE A 97 1.87 16.72 -19.94
CA ILE A 97 1.84 15.25 -20.07
C ILE A 97 3.25 14.65 -20.32
N LEU A 98 4.27 15.49 -20.53
CA LEU A 98 5.65 15.03 -20.71
C LEU A 98 6.54 15.74 -19.69
N GLY A 99 6.80 15.09 -18.56
CA GLY A 99 7.74 15.65 -17.60
C GLY A 99 7.62 15.17 -16.16
N TRP A 100 7.32 13.90 -15.90
CA TRP A 100 7.95 13.25 -14.75
C TRP A 100 7.99 11.74 -14.94
N GLN A 101 9.13 11.28 -15.42
CA GLN A 101 9.56 9.91 -15.24
C GLN A 101 10.05 9.84 -13.79
N SER A 102 9.13 9.62 -12.85
CA SER A 102 9.51 9.17 -11.52
C SER A 102 10.07 7.77 -11.74
N HIS A 103 11.39 7.68 -11.86
CA HIS A 103 12.16 6.44 -11.79
C HIS A 103 11.94 5.86 -10.40
N ILE A 104 10.77 5.26 -10.18
CA ILE A 104 10.59 4.32 -9.10
C ILE A 104 11.32 3.07 -9.59
N PRO A 105 12.40 2.62 -8.93
CA PRO A 105 13.02 1.37 -9.27
C PRO A 105 11.95 0.29 -9.13
N VAL A 106 11.61 -0.35 -10.25
CA VAL A 106 10.77 -1.54 -10.25
C VAL A 106 11.57 -2.61 -9.53
N THR A 107 11.26 -2.85 -8.26
CA THR A 107 11.70 -4.05 -7.56
C THR A 107 10.80 -5.21 -8.02
N GLU A 108 11.39 -6.38 -8.22
CA GLU A 108 10.75 -7.55 -8.86
C GLU A 108 9.58 -8.15 -8.05
N THR A 109 9.33 -7.66 -6.85
CA THR A 109 8.31 -8.17 -5.93
C THR A 109 7.17 -7.16 -5.76
N GLY A 110 6.10 -7.34 -6.52
CA GLY A 110 4.87 -6.53 -6.43
C GLY A 110 5.11 -5.07 -6.88
N GLY A 111 4.43 -4.65 -7.95
CA GLY A 111 4.56 -3.28 -8.45
C GLY A 111 4.26 -2.22 -7.37
N PRO A 112 4.73 -0.97 -7.53
CA PRO A 112 4.55 0.08 -6.53
C PRO A 112 3.10 0.58 -6.43
N TYR A 113 2.15 -0.06 -7.10
CA TYR A 113 0.75 0.37 -7.18
C TYR A 113 -0.19 -0.67 -6.56
N PRO A 114 -1.33 -0.25 -6.00
CA PRO A 114 -2.30 -1.16 -5.41
C PRO A 114 -3.00 -1.97 -6.50
N ARG A 115 -3.36 -3.21 -6.18
CA ARG A 115 -4.16 -4.10 -7.04
C ARG A 115 -5.57 -4.21 -6.51
N GLU A 116 -6.55 -4.16 -7.40
CA GLU A 116 -7.95 -4.42 -7.06
C GLU A 116 -8.20 -5.92 -6.91
N ARG A 117 -8.83 -6.30 -5.80
CA ARG A 117 -9.29 -7.66 -5.49
C ARG A 117 -10.69 -7.89 -6.03
N GLY A 118 -11.10 -9.16 -6.13
CA GLY A 118 -12.47 -9.52 -6.56
C GLY A 118 -13.60 -9.05 -5.62
N ASP A 119 -13.28 -8.61 -4.41
CA ASP A 119 -14.22 -8.03 -3.43
C ASP A 119 -14.26 -6.49 -3.47
N GLY A 120 -13.57 -5.87 -4.43
CA GLY A 120 -13.49 -4.43 -4.61
C GLY A 120 -12.60 -3.70 -3.60
N TRP A 121 -11.83 -4.41 -2.76
CA TRP A 121 -10.77 -3.82 -1.96
C TRP A 121 -9.48 -3.71 -2.75
N LEU A 122 -8.66 -2.74 -2.39
CA LEU A 122 -7.29 -2.61 -2.89
C LEU A 122 -6.36 -3.31 -1.93
N GLU A 123 -5.33 -3.94 -2.48
CA GLU A 123 -4.22 -4.45 -1.71
C GLU A 123 -2.89 -3.99 -2.30
N ILE A 124 -1.93 -3.70 -1.41
CA ILE A 124 -0.55 -3.42 -1.80
C ILE A 124 0.41 -4.18 -0.89
N GLU A 125 1.44 -4.78 -1.49
CA GLU A 125 2.44 -5.57 -0.77
C GLU A 125 3.40 -4.64 -0.02
N LEU A 126 3.50 -4.84 1.30
CA LEU A 126 4.40 -4.09 2.18
C LEU A 126 5.81 -4.70 2.16
N GLY A 127 5.88 -6.02 2.03
CA GLY A 127 7.12 -6.77 1.87
C GLY A 127 6.97 -8.23 2.27
N GLU A 128 8.10 -8.92 2.30
CA GLU A 128 8.23 -10.31 2.75
C GLU A 128 9.13 -10.42 3.98
N PHE A 129 8.79 -11.36 4.87
CA PHE A 129 9.68 -11.71 5.99
C PHE A 129 9.64 -13.23 6.19
N LEU A 130 10.78 -13.80 6.53
CA LEU A 130 10.89 -15.20 6.90
C LEU A 130 10.69 -15.30 8.41
N ASN A 131 9.72 -16.10 8.84
CA ASN A 131 9.56 -16.41 10.25
C ASN A 131 10.49 -17.57 10.61
N GLU A 132 11.70 -17.29 11.08
CA GLU A 132 12.62 -18.32 11.58
C GLU A 132 12.25 -18.76 12.99
N GLU A 133 12.64 -19.97 13.37
CA GLU A 133 12.40 -20.48 14.72
C GLU A 133 13.27 -19.69 15.72
N GLY A 134 12.65 -18.77 16.46
CA GLY A 134 13.32 -17.86 17.38
C GLY A 134 12.44 -17.41 18.55
N GLU A 135 13.07 -16.96 19.64
CA GLU A 135 12.38 -16.56 20.86
C GLU A 135 11.74 -15.16 20.74
N ASN A 136 10.40 -15.11 20.75
CA ASN A 136 9.55 -13.95 21.10
C ASN A 136 9.87 -12.64 20.38
N GLU A 137 10.13 -12.72 19.08
CA GLU A 137 10.31 -11.54 18.24
C GLU A 137 8.97 -10.89 17.89
N GLU A 138 8.98 -9.56 17.74
CA GLU A 138 7.82 -8.80 17.26
C GLU A 138 8.11 -8.27 15.87
N LEU A 139 7.29 -8.65 14.90
CA LEU A 139 7.30 -8.07 13.57
C LEU A 139 6.58 -6.73 13.61
N GLU A 140 7.27 -5.67 13.22
CA GLU A 140 6.72 -4.33 13.04
C GLU A 140 6.60 -4.01 11.55
N MET A 141 5.44 -3.49 11.17
CA MET A 141 5.13 -3.00 9.82
C MET A 141 4.65 -1.57 9.93
N THR A 142 5.21 -0.68 9.12
CA THR A 142 4.77 0.71 9.06
C THR A 142 4.49 1.15 7.64
N VAL A 143 3.49 2.01 7.48
CA VAL A 143 3.18 2.73 6.24
C VAL A 143 3.06 4.19 6.61
N SER A 144 3.96 5.02 6.10
CA SER A 144 4.04 6.43 6.47
C SER A 144 4.11 7.31 5.23
N GLU A 145 3.29 8.35 5.22
CA GLU A 145 3.31 9.38 4.19
C GLU A 145 3.63 10.73 4.84
N VAL A 146 4.92 10.88 5.19
CA VAL A 146 5.42 11.96 6.05
C VAL A 146 6.07 13.13 5.30
N LYS A 147 6.39 12.96 4.02
CA LYS A 147 7.26 13.92 3.30
C LYS A 147 6.51 15.01 2.52
N GLY A 148 5.20 14.88 2.33
CA GLY A 148 4.41 15.78 1.48
C GLY A 148 3.79 16.99 2.19
N GLY A 149 3.37 16.85 3.45
CA GLY A 149 2.56 17.87 4.14
C GLY A 149 1.17 18.11 3.52
N ASP A 150 0.86 17.40 2.43
CA ASP A 150 -0.40 17.48 1.72
C ASP A 150 -1.54 16.90 2.57
N TRP A 151 -2.64 17.64 2.60
CA TRP A 151 -3.89 17.18 3.18
C TRP A 151 -4.41 15.97 2.42
N LYS A 152 -4.93 15.00 3.16
CA LYS A 152 -5.38 13.71 2.64
C LYS A 152 -6.63 13.25 3.37
N CYS A 153 -7.55 12.67 2.61
CA CYS A 153 -8.82 12.17 3.10
C CYS A 153 -9.30 10.95 2.32
N GLY A 154 -10.32 10.29 2.84
CA GLY A 154 -11.10 9.31 2.10
C GLY A 154 -10.43 7.96 1.92
N LEU A 155 -9.36 7.66 2.68
CA LEU A 155 -8.80 6.32 2.77
C LEU A 155 -9.58 5.52 3.81
N ILE A 156 -10.14 4.40 3.40
CA ILE A 156 -10.79 3.43 4.28
C ILE A 156 -9.84 2.26 4.45
N LEU A 157 -9.25 2.11 5.64
CA LEU A 157 -8.35 1.04 6.00
C LEU A 157 -9.14 -0.15 6.54
N HIS A 158 -8.96 -1.31 5.90
CA HIS A 158 -9.45 -2.57 6.42
C HIS A 158 -8.45 -3.21 7.39
N GLY A 159 -7.16 -3.09 7.09
CA GLY A 159 -6.08 -3.56 7.97
C GLY A 159 -4.87 -4.06 7.21
N ILE A 160 -3.98 -4.73 7.95
CA ILE A 160 -2.80 -5.41 7.40
C ILE A 160 -3.07 -6.91 7.42
N GLU A 161 -2.97 -7.55 6.27
CA GLU A 161 -3.12 -9.00 6.12
C GLU A 161 -1.75 -9.66 5.95
N ILE A 162 -1.43 -10.62 6.82
CA ILE A 162 -0.23 -11.44 6.74
C ILE A 162 -0.61 -12.80 6.14
N ARG A 163 0.05 -13.18 5.05
CA ARG A 163 -0.26 -14.40 4.30
C ARG A 163 1.01 -15.24 4.12
N PRO A 164 0.98 -16.56 4.39
CA PRO A 164 2.11 -17.42 4.05
C PRO A 164 2.26 -17.47 2.53
N LYS A 165 3.49 -17.35 2.03
CA LYS A 165 3.87 -17.71 0.67
C LYS A 165 4.13 -19.21 0.66
N GLU A 166 3.45 -19.93 -0.22
CA GLU A 166 3.75 -21.34 -0.42
C GLU A 166 5.23 -21.47 -0.84
N GLY A 167 5.98 -22.27 -0.08
CA GLY A 167 7.32 -22.67 -0.47
C GLY A 167 7.22 -23.40 -1.80
N LYS A 168 8.04 -22.99 -2.77
CA LYS A 168 8.27 -23.81 -3.97
C LYS A 168 9.03 -25.08 -3.61
#